data_AF-A0A2V7TEN4-F1
#
_entry.id   AF-A0A2V7TEN4-F1
#
_cell.length_a   1.000
_cell.length_b   1.000
_cell.length_c   1.000
_cell.angle_alpha   90.00
_cell.angle_beta   90.00
_cell.angle_gamma   90.00
#
_symmetry.space_group_name_H-M   'P 1'
#
loop_
_entity.id
_entity.type
_entity.pdbx_description
1 polymer ?
#
loop_
_entity_poly.entity_id
_entity_poly.type
_entity_poly.pdbx_seq_one_letter_code
_entity_poly.pdbx_strand_id
1 'polypeptide(L)'
;MSPPPPPAELGGSQISSLLEALPGIASVLRSPVADALVKAIRAAAGVGEFTMDDADELVRYAVRRGLIGPEEGDRVLGDIEGPLKSKPKPARAAARPRALAKKKPAKKKSRR
;
A
#
# COMPACT_ATOMS: atom_id res chain seq x y z
N MET A 1 2.15 -34.92 45.50
CA MET A 1 1.49 -34.40 44.28
C MET A 1 2.58 -34.08 43.28
N SER A 2 2.61 -34.77 42.13
CA SER A 2 3.55 -34.48 41.05
C SER A 2 3.15 -33.18 40.34
N PRO A 3 4.09 -32.36 39.85
CA PRO A 3 3.76 -31.15 39.10
C PRO A 3 3.05 -31.51 37.78
N PRO A 4 2.14 -30.66 37.28
CA PRO A 4 1.51 -30.87 35.99
C PRO A 4 2.54 -30.82 34.85
N PRO A 5 2.32 -31.55 33.75
CA PRO A 5 3.22 -31.49 32.60
C PRO A 5 3.27 -30.06 32.04
N PRO A 6 4.43 -29.63 31.51
CA PRO A 6 4.55 -28.31 30.89
C PRO A 6 3.58 -28.20 29.70
N PRO A 7 3.10 -26.97 29.39
CA PRO A 7 2.25 -26.76 28.23
C PRO A 7 2.94 -27.30 26.99
N ALA A 8 2.19 -28.07 26.19
CA ALA A 8 2.70 -28.63 24.94
C ALA A 8 3.18 -27.48 24.05
N GLU A 9 4.50 -27.33 23.94
CA GLU A 9 5.09 -26.46 22.94
C GLU A 9 4.76 -27.07 21.58
N LEU A 10 3.76 -26.50 20.92
CA LEU A 10 3.51 -26.72 19.50
C LEU A 10 4.75 -26.23 18.76
N GLY A 11 5.73 -27.11 18.63
CA GLY A 11 7.00 -26.81 17.98
C GLY A 11 6.78 -26.37 16.53
N GLY A 12 7.71 -25.56 16.02
CA GLY A 12 7.62 -24.95 14.69
C GLY A 12 7.30 -25.95 13.56
N SER A 13 7.65 -27.23 13.70
CA SER A 13 7.30 -28.29 12.74
C SER A 13 5.80 -28.61 12.68
N GLN A 14 5.08 -28.58 13.79
CA GLN A 14 3.62 -28.82 13.82
C GLN A 14 2.85 -27.62 13.26
N ILE A 15 3.36 -26.41 13.50
CA ILE A 15 2.83 -25.18 12.88
C ILE A 15 3.07 -25.25 11.37
N SER A 16 4.28 -25.58 10.91
CA SER A 16 4.57 -25.74 9.48
C SER A 16 3.70 -26.80 8.80
N SER A 17 3.49 -27.97 9.41
CA SER A 17 2.59 -29.00 8.86
C SER A 17 1.14 -28.55 8.82
N LEU A 18 0.65 -27.79 9.80
CA LEU A 18 -0.68 -27.18 9.74
C LEU A 18 -0.78 -26.17 8.59
N LEU A 19 0.24 -25.33 8.40
CA LEU A 19 0.30 -24.33 7.34
C LEU A 19 0.31 -24.93 5.93
N GLU A 20 0.91 -26.12 5.78
CA GLU A 20 1.04 -26.84 4.51
C GLU A 20 -0.17 -27.74 4.21
N ALA A 21 -0.89 -28.22 5.23
CA ALA A 21 -1.98 -29.18 5.08
C ALA A 21 -3.36 -28.58 4.74
N LEU A 22 -3.55 -27.27 4.82
CA LEU A 22 -4.85 -26.63 4.58
C LEU A 22 -4.78 -25.69 3.36
N PRO A 23 -5.40 -26.06 2.23
CA PRO A 23 -5.60 -25.14 1.10
C PRO A 23 -6.35 -23.90 1.60
N GLY A 24 -5.72 -22.73 1.49
CA GLY A 24 -6.31 -21.46 1.95
C GLY A 24 -5.70 -20.88 3.23
N ILE A 25 -4.70 -21.50 3.86
CA ILE A 25 -4.01 -20.85 4.98
C ILE A 25 -3.35 -19.52 4.59
N ALA A 26 -2.92 -19.37 3.34
CA ALA A 26 -2.42 -18.08 2.84
C ALA A 26 -3.48 -16.96 2.96
N SER A 27 -4.78 -17.26 2.83
CA SER A 27 -5.87 -16.29 3.04
C SER A 27 -6.27 -16.14 4.51
N VAL A 28 -5.95 -17.12 5.37
CA VAL A 28 -6.10 -17.00 6.84
C VAL A 28 -4.97 -16.19 7.45
N LEU A 29 -3.75 -16.27 6.90
CA LEU A 29 -2.58 -15.51 7.35
C LEU A 29 -2.54 -14.08 6.80
N ARG A 30 -3.20 -13.80 5.68
CA ARG A 30 -3.32 -12.43 5.17
C ARG A 30 -4.50 -11.74 5.82
N SER A 31 -4.19 -10.97 6.85
CA SER A 31 -5.14 -10.01 7.40
C SER A 31 -5.61 -9.07 6.30
N PRO A 32 -6.93 -8.76 6.18
CA PRO A 32 -7.43 -7.74 5.28
C PRO A 32 -6.68 -6.40 5.43
N VAL A 33 -6.30 -6.07 6.66
CA VAL A 33 -5.48 -4.90 7.00
C VAL A 33 -4.09 -4.99 6.38
N ALA A 34 -3.46 -6.17 6.39
CA ALA A 34 -2.14 -6.37 5.79
C ALA A 34 -2.20 -6.21 4.26
N ASP A 35 -3.24 -6.74 3.62
CA ASP A 35 -3.44 -6.57 2.18
C ASP A 35 -3.68 -5.08 1.83
N ALA A 36 -4.54 -4.40 2.59
CA ALA A 36 -4.81 -2.98 2.41
C ALA A 36 -3.55 -2.11 2.62
N LEU A 37 -2.73 -2.44 3.63
CA LEU A 37 -1.47 -1.75 3.90
C LEU A 37 -0.47 -1.92 2.75
N VAL A 38 -0.31 -3.14 2.23
CA VAL A 38 0.59 -3.40 1.10
C VAL A 38 0.12 -2.67 -0.16
N LYS A 39 -1.19 -2.65 -0.44
CA LYS A 39 -1.74 -1.89 -1.57
C LYS A 39 -1.54 -0.39 -1.40
N ALA A 40 -1.76 0.15 -0.20
CA ALA A 40 -1.51 1.56 0.10
C ALA A 40 -0.05 1.96 -0.17
N ILE A 41 0.91 1.17 0.32
CA ILE A 41 2.35 1.41 0.10
C ILE A 41 2.70 1.37 -1.39
N ARG A 42 2.19 0.37 -2.12
CA ARG A 42 2.44 0.23 -3.56
C ARG A 42 1.84 1.40 -4.34
N ALA A 43 0.59 1.77 -4.05
CA ALA A 43 -0.07 2.90 -4.69
C ALA A 43 0.65 4.23 -4.40
N ALA A 44 1.15 4.43 -3.18
CA ALA A 44 1.97 5.59 -2.82
C ALA A 44 3.30 5.63 -3.60
N ALA A 45 3.86 4.47 -3.97
CA ALA A 45 5.01 4.35 -4.87
C ALA A 45 4.65 4.48 -6.37
N GLY A 46 3.37 4.71 -6.71
CA GLY A 46 2.89 4.76 -8.09
C GLY A 46 2.75 3.39 -8.75
N VAL A 47 2.69 2.32 -7.96
CA VAL A 47 2.57 0.94 -8.43
C VAL A 47 1.24 0.36 -7.98
N GLY A 48 0.36 0.02 -8.91
CA GLY A 48 -0.95 -0.56 -8.56
C GLY A 48 -1.95 0.47 -8.01
N GLU A 49 -3.04 -0.03 -7.45
CA GLU A 49 -4.20 0.76 -7.04
C GLU A 49 -4.47 0.62 -5.54
N PHE A 50 -4.96 1.69 -4.94
CA PHE A 50 -5.49 1.74 -3.59
C PHE A 50 -6.95 2.16 -3.68
N THR A 51 -7.85 1.37 -3.11
CA THR A 51 -9.30 1.55 -3.26
C THR A 51 -9.96 2.11 -2.00
N MET A 52 -11.23 2.49 -2.11
CA MET A 52 -12.03 2.86 -0.94
C MET A 52 -12.18 1.71 0.05
N ASP A 53 -12.29 0.46 -0.41
CA ASP A 53 -12.41 -0.71 0.47
C ASP A 53 -11.12 -0.92 1.29
N ASP A 54 -9.96 -0.71 0.66
CA ASP A 54 -8.67 -0.78 1.35
C ASP A 54 -8.56 0.35 2.41
N ALA A 55 -9.04 1.55 2.07
CA ALA A 55 -9.02 2.69 2.99
C ALA A 55 -9.96 2.50 4.19
N ASP A 56 -11.18 2.00 3.97
CA ASP A 56 -12.15 1.70 5.01
C ASP A 56 -11.60 0.67 6.01
N GLU A 57 -10.95 -0.39 5.52
CA GLU A 57 -10.35 -1.39 6.41
C GLU A 57 -9.20 -0.80 7.25
N LEU A 58 -8.34 0.04 6.66
CA LEU A 58 -7.24 0.68 7.40
C LEU A 58 -7.75 1.67 8.45
N VAL A 59 -8.77 2.47 8.13
CA VAL A 59 -9.38 3.42 9.08
C VAL A 59 -10.05 2.67 10.22
N ARG A 60 -10.87 1.65 9.93
CA ARG A 60 -11.50 0.81 10.96
C ARG A 60 -10.46 0.16 11.86
N TYR A 61 -9.37 -0.34 11.28
CA TYR A 61 -8.28 -0.91 12.07
C TYR A 61 -7.63 0.13 12.98
N ALA A 62 -7.35 1.34 12.48
CA ALA A 62 -6.76 2.41 13.27
C ALA A 62 -7.64 2.82 14.45
N VAL A 63 -8.96 2.94 14.25
CA VAL A 63 -9.93 3.20 15.32
C VAL A 63 -9.96 2.06 16.33
N ARG A 64 -10.06 0.79 15.87
CA ARG A 64 -10.08 -0.39 16.76
C ARG A 64 -8.82 -0.49 17.63
N ARG A 65 -7.69 -0.01 17.14
CA ARG A 65 -6.40 0.00 17.86
C ARG A 65 -6.15 1.25 18.68
N GLY A 66 -7.08 2.21 18.69
CA GLY A 66 -6.95 3.47 19.41
C GLY A 66 -5.86 4.38 18.86
N LEU A 67 -5.51 4.24 17.57
CA LEU A 67 -4.52 5.11 16.91
C LEU A 67 -5.13 6.46 16.52
N ILE A 68 -6.42 6.46 16.19
CA ILE A 68 -7.23 7.64 15.90
C ILE A 68 -8.62 7.48 16.56
N GLY A 69 -9.30 8.60 16.81
CA GLY A 69 -10.68 8.59 17.28
C GLY A 69 -11.68 8.26 16.16
N PRO A 70 -12.90 7.81 16.49
CA PRO A 70 -13.93 7.52 15.49
C PRO A 70 -14.29 8.75 14.65
N GLU A 71 -14.35 9.94 15.26
CA GLU A 71 -14.66 11.19 14.55
C GLU A 71 -13.53 11.63 13.60
N GLU A 72 -12.29 11.24 13.89
CA GLU A 72 -11.18 11.42 12.96
C GLU A 72 -11.26 10.42 11.81
N GLY A 73 -11.62 9.16 12.11
CA GLY A 73 -11.85 8.13 11.10
C GLY A 73 -12.91 8.55 10.08
N ASP A 74 -14.06 9.05 10.54
CA ASP A 74 -15.15 9.51 9.66
C ASP A 74 -14.72 10.69 8.78
N ARG A 75 -13.99 11.64 9.34
CA ARG A 75 -13.44 12.79 8.58
C ARG A 75 -12.47 12.32 7.50
N VAL A 76 -11.54 11.42 7.83
CA VAL A 76 -10.58 10.87 6.87
C VAL A 76 -11.31 10.17 5.72
N LEU A 77 -12.33 9.35 6.01
CA LEU A 77 -13.11 8.66 4.97
C LEU A 77 -13.85 9.65 4.06
N GLY A 78 -14.41 10.73 4.62
CA GLY A 78 -15.05 11.79 3.83
C GLY A 78 -14.07 12.52 2.90
N ASP A 79 -12.86 12.83 3.38
CA ASP A 79 -11.85 13.56 2.62
C ASP A 79 -11.34 12.77 1.40
N ILE A 80 -11.27 11.44 1.51
CA ILE A 80 -10.71 10.57 0.47
C ILE A 80 -11.76 10.00 -0.49
N GLU A 81 -13.05 10.05 -0.15
CA GLU A 81 -14.14 9.48 -0.95
C GLU A 81 -14.18 10.05 -2.37
N GLY A 82 -14.14 11.38 -2.50
CA GLY A 82 -14.09 12.06 -3.79
C GLY A 82 -12.82 11.72 -4.60
N PRO A 83 -11.61 11.91 -4.03
CA PRO A 83 -10.34 11.57 -4.68
C PRO A 83 -10.23 10.12 -5.16
N LEU A 84 -10.73 9.15 -4.38
CA LEU A 84 -10.63 7.72 -4.73
C LEU A 84 -11.74 7.24 -5.67
N LYS A 85 -12.94 7.85 -5.64
CA LYS A 85 -13.99 7.58 -6.64
C LYS A 85 -13.71 8.24 -7.98
N SER A 86 -12.95 9.33 -7.98
CA SER A 86 -12.50 10.00 -9.19
C SER A 86 -11.39 9.17 -9.83
N LYS A 87 -11.62 8.65 -11.05
CA LYS A 87 -10.57 7.92 -11.78
C LYS A 87 -9.25 8.69 -11.73
N PRO A 88 -8.13 8.09 -11.28
CA PRO A 88 -6.86 8.79 -11.23
C PRO A 88 -6.51 9.20 -12.66
N LYS A 89 -6.34 10.51 -12.88
CA LYS A 89 -5.57 10.97 -14.04
C LYS A 89 -4.19 10.36 -13.86
N PRO A 90 -3.67 9.59 -14.84
CA PRO A 90 -2.33 9.04 -14.73
C PRO A 90 -1.40 10.21 -14.40
N ALA A 91 -0.70 10.11 -13.27
CA ALA A 91 0.33 11.05 -12.91
C ALA A 91 1.25 11.12 -14.13
N ARG A 92 1.21 12.27 -14.82
CA ARG A 92 2.02 12.51 -16.01
C ARG A 92 3.43 12.07 -15.64
N ALA A 93 4.00 11.14 -16.40
CA ALA A 93 5.43 10.86 -16.41
C ALA A 93 6.15 12.14 -16.89
N ALA A 94 6.22 13.15 -16.03
CA ALA A 94 6.81 14.46 -16.29
C ALA A 94 8.19 14.51 -15.63
N ALA A 95 9.04 13.57 -16.01
CA ALA A 95 10.48 13.72 -15.90
C ALA A 95 11.16 13.03 -17.10
N ARG A 96 10.72 13.39 -18.32
CA ARG A 96 11.63 13.31 -19.47
C ARG A 96 12.33 14.67 -19.57
N PRO A 97 13.63 14.78 -19.27
CA PRO A 97 14.36 16.02 -19.49
C PRO A 97 14.29 16.34 -20.98
N ARG A 98 13.70 17.49 -21.33
CA ARG A 98 13.82 18.06 -22.67
C ARG A 98 15.31 18.25 -22.93
N ALA A 99 15.85 17.46 -23.84
CA ALA A 99 17.20 17.61 -24.33
C ALA A 99 17.40 19.07 -24.76
N LEU A 100 18.42 19.71 -24.19
CA LEU A 100 18.88 21.04 -24.54
C LEU A 100 19.11 21.12 -26.06
N ALA A 101 18.24 21.86 -26.74
CA ALA A 101 18.44 22.23 -28.14
C ALA A 101 19.65 23.17 -28.22
N LYS A 102 20.81 22.60 -28.51
CA LYS A 102 22.06 23.32 -28.82
C LYS A 102 21.80 24.26 -30.01
N LYS A 103 21.70 25.56 -29.77
CA LYS A 103 21.76 26.58 -30.83
C LYS A 103 23.19 26.65 -31.36
N LYS A 104 23.41 26.23 -32.60
CA LYS A 104 24.67 26.44 -33.34
C LYS A 104 24.81 27.93 -33.75
N PRO A 105 26.00 28.54 -33.68
CA PRO A 105 26.20 29.94 -34.09
C PRO A 105 26.31 30.03 -35.62
N ALA A 106 25.53 30.90 -36.24
CA ALA A 106 25.68 31.22 -37.66
C ALA A 106 26.81 32.25 -37.84
N LYS A 107 27.82 31.83 -38.61
CA LYS A 107 29.00 32.61 -39.00
C LYS A 107 28.62 33.84 -39.84
N LYS A 108 29.30 34.94 -39.53
CA LYS A 108 29.41 36.20 -40.27
C LYS A 108 30.13 36.00 -41.62
N LYS A 109 29.58 36.54 -42.73
CA LYS A 109 30.28 37.04 -43.94
C LYS A 109 29.26 37.85 -44.76
N SER A 110 29.41 39.16 -44.90
CA SER A 110 30.33 39.90 -45.78
C SER A 110 29.71 40.22 -47.16
N ARG A 111 29.38 41.50 -47.34
CA ARG A 111 29.64 42.36 -48.51
C ARG A 111 29.07 41.92 -49.88
N ARG A 112 28.11 42.68 -50.40
CA ARG A 112 28.22 43.33 -51.71
C ARG A 112 27.27 44.52 -51.80
#